data_AF-A0AAU9XDZ1-F1
#
_entry.id   AF-A0AAU9XDZ1-F1
#
_cell.length_a   1.000
_cell.length_b   1.000
_cell.length_c   1.000
_cell.angle_alpha   90.00
_cell.angle_beta   90.00
_cell.angle_gamma   90.00
#
_symmetry.space_group_name_H-M   'P 1'
#
loop_
_entity.id
_entity.type
_entity.pdbx_description
1 polymer ?
#
loop_
_entity_poly.entity_id
_entity_poly.type
_entity_poly.pdbx_seq_one_letter_code
_entity_poly.pdbx_strand_id
1 'polypeptide(L)'
;DEGSANATKKGVISFGLMILRVTKRNPLDFNGYGCYCGLGGEGKPVDDLDRCCQVHDKCYGDIMRSKVCPFKKGVYVLPYSTKRNHPTECEPASHYWFKGECRFRLCKCDAAAAKCLKKNPYNKKYRKYPQDKCKNDKPSKFDEETTQPLFFI
;
A
#
# COMPACT_ATOMS: atom_id res chain seq x y z
N ASP A 1 34.49 -8.77 -4.17
CA ASP A 1 33.23 -8.93 -4.91
C ASP A 1 32.33 -9.93 -4.23
N GLU A 2 31.22 -9.48 -3.63
CA GLU A 2 30.06 -10.31 -3.26
C GLU A 2 28.94 -9.40 -2.72
N GLY A 3 27.70 -9.61 -3.16
CA GLY A 3 26.53 -9.05 -2.45
C GLY A 3 25.44 -8.34 -3.27
N SER A 4 25.30 -8.64 -4.56
CA SER A 4 24.21 -8.16 -5.44
C SER A 4 22.79 -8.63 -5.06
N ALA A 5 22.56 -9.21 -3.88
CA ALA A 5 21.25 -9.73 -3.45
C ALA A 5 20.50 -8.83 -2.44
N ASN A 6 21.09 -7.72 -2.00
CA ASN A 6 20.58 -6.91 -0.88
C ASN A 6 19.70 -5.70 -1.27
N ALA A 7 19.54 -5.41 -2.55
CA ALA A 7 18.73 -4.27 -3.00
C ALA A 7 17.23 -4.57 -2.97
N THR A 8 16.81 -5.82 -3.20
CA THR A 8 15.40 -6.20 -3.43
C THR A 8 14.53 -6.28 -2.17
N LYS A 9 15.13 -6.25 -0.98
CA LYS A 9 14.43 -6.54 0.30
C LYS A 9 14.05 -5.30 1.12
N LYS A 10 14.69 -4.14 0.92
CA LYS A 10 14.68 -3.07 1.94
C LYS A 10 13.37 -2.27 2.01
N GLY A 11 12.70 -2.00 0.89
CA GLY A 11 11.41 -1.27 0.87
C GLY A 11 10.26 -2.05 1.52
N VAL A 12 10.06 -3.31 1.12
CA VAL A 12 9.07 -4.20 1.76
C VAL A 12 9.35 -4.39 3.26
N ILE A 13 10.63 -4.45 3.67
CA ILE A 13 11.01 -4.49 5.09
C ILE A 13 10.57 -3.20 5.81
N SER A 14 10.74 -2.01 5.21
CA SER A 14 10.30 -0.75 5.79
C SER A 14 8.78 -0.75 6.07
N PHE A 15 7.97 -1.18 5.10
CA PHE A 15 6.52 -1.23 5.30
C PHE A 15 6.11 -2.27 6.35
N GLY A 16 6.69 -3.47 6.31
CA GLY A 16 6.43 -4.51 7.30
C GLY A 16 6.73 -4.05 8.74
N LEU A 17 7.89 -3.40 8.95
CA LEU A 17 8.24 -2.84 10.27
C LEU A 17 7.26 -1.74 10.71
N MET A 18 6.79 -0.92 9.78
CA MET A 18 5.79 0.11 10.06
C MET A 18 4.45 -0.51 10.48
N ILE A 19 3.94 -1.48 9.73
CA ILE A 19 2.73 -2.22 10.07
C ILE A 19 2.85 -2.82 11.47
N LEU A 20 3.96 -3.51 11.77
CA LEU A 20 4.18 -4.12 13.08
C LEU A 20 4.13 -3.07 14.20
N ARG A 21 4.81 -1.94 14.04
CA ARG A 21 4.86 -0.88 15.06
C ARG A 21 3.52 -0.21 15.30
N VAL A 22 2.74 0.02 14.24
CA VAL A 22 1.47 0.76 14.26
C VAL A 22 0.31 -0.15 14.66
N THR A 23 0.19 -1.31 14.05
CA THR A 23 -0.95 -2.22 14.24
C THR A 23 -0.77 -3.17 15.42
N LYS A 24 0.49 -3.43 15.83
CA LYS A 24 0.87 -4.51 16.78
C LYS A 24 0.49 -5.91 16.29
N ARG A 25 0.29 -6.08 14.97
CA ARG A 25 -0.04 -7.35 14.32
C ARG A 25 1.13 -7.80 13.43
N ASN A 26 1.25 -9.11 13.21
CA ASN A 26 2.25 -9.64 12.31
C ASN A 26 1.97 -9.12 10.89
N PRO A 27 2.92 -8.44 10.21
CA PRO A 27 2.71 -7.92 8.86
C PRO A 27 2.30 -8.98 7.84
N LEU A 28 2.73 -10.24 8.05
CA LEU A 28 2.37 -11.36 7.20
C LEU A 28 0.88 -11.74 7.26
N ASP A 29 0.14 -11.30 8.29
CA ASP A 29 -1.30 -11.53 8.36
C ASP A 29 -2.07 -10.73 7.31
N PHE A 30 -1.51 -9.59 6.86
CA PHE A 30 -2.11 -8.77 5.81
C PHE A 30 -1.70 -9.25 4.41
N ASN A 31 -0.66 -10.08 4.28
CA ASN A 31 -0.26 -10.59 2.97
C ASN A 31 -1.22 -11.71 2.51
N GLY A 32 -1.87 -11.47 1.37
CA GLY A 32 -2.97 -12.30 0.87
C GLY A 32 -4.29 -12.07 1.61
N TYR A 33 -4.48 -10.93 2.25
CA TYR A 33 -5.76 -10.58 2.88
C TYR A 33 -6.71 -10.00 1.83
N GLY A 34 -7.92 -10.53 1.74
CA GLY A 34 -8.94 -10.03 0.81
C GLY A 34 -8.47 -10.05 -0.65
N CYS A 35 -8.95 -9.08 -1.43
CA CYS A 35 -8.71 -8.95 -2.86
C CYS A 35 -7.55 -8.02 -3.21
N TYR A 36 -7.06 -7.22 -2.27
CA TYR A 36 -6.05 -6.19 -2.55
C TYR A 36 -4.81 -6.28 -1.66
N CYS A 37 -4.89 -6.79 -0.43
CA CYS A 37 -3.69 -6.84 0.41
C CYS A 37 -2.75 -7.98 -0.03
N GLY A 38 -1.81 -7.67 -0.93
CA GLY A 38 -0.89 -8.65 -1.51
C GLY A 38 -0.22 -8.16 -2.79
N LEU A 39 0.20 -9.09 -3.65
CA LEU A 39 0.66 -8.75 -4.99
C LEU A 39 -0.53 -8.73 -5.96
N GLY A 40 -0.77 -7.58 -6.60
CA GLY A 40 -1.89 -7.40 -7.53
C GLY A 40 -3.13 -6.90 -6.81
N GLY A 41 -4.30 -7.11 -7.41
CA GLY A 41 -5.59 -6.79 -6.81
C GLY A 41 -6.61 -6.35 -7.86
N GLU A 42 -7.82 -6.88 -7.73
CA GLU A 42 -8.93 -6.61 -8.66
C GLU A 42 -10.28 -6.83 -7.96
N GLY A 43 -11.36 -6.36 -8.58
CA GLY A 43 -12.71 -6.55 -8.06
C GLY A 43 -13.08 -5.60 -6.91
N LYS A 44 -14.01 -6.04 -6.06
CA LYS A 44 -14.52 -5.25 -4.93
C LYS A 44 -13.75 -5.63 -3.64
N PRO A 45 -13.28 -4.65 -2.84
CA PRO A 45 -12.69 -4.95 -1.54
C PRO A 45 -13.69 -5.69 -0.64
N VAL A 46 -13.23 -6.74 0.04
CA VAL A 46 -14.11 -7.62 0.85
C VAL A 46 -14.52 -7.02 2.19
N ASP A 47 -13.80 -5.99 2.63
CA ASP A 47 -14.11 -5.12 3.78
C ASP A 47 -13.29 -3.80 3.72
N ASP A 48 -13.43 -2.96 4.74
CA ASP A 48 -12.71 -1.68 4.82
C ASP A 48 -11.20 -1.83 5.07
N LEU A 49 -10.76 -2.98 5.61
CA LEU A 49 -9.34 -3.27 5.75
C LEU A 49 -8.73 -3.53 4.37
N ASP A 50 -9.40 -4.32 3.54
CA ASP A 50 -9.00 -4.60 2.16
C ASP A 50 -9.05 -3.34 1.30
N ARG A 51 -9.99 -2.43 1.56
CA ARG A 51 -10.02 -1.10 0.94
C ARG A 51 -8.77 -0.27 1.25
N CYS A 52 -8.18 -0.40 2.43
CA CYS A 52 -6.90 0.26 2.74
C CYS A 52 -5.81 -0.17 1.74
N CYS A 53 -5.78 -1.46 1.39
CA CYS A 53 -4.82 -2.03 0.45
C CYS A 53 -5.11 -1.58 -0.99
N GLN A 54 -6.37 -1.51 -1.40
CA GLN A 54 -6.76 -0.93 -2.69
C GLN A 54 -6.26 0.51 -2.86
N VAL A 55 -6.41 1.33 -1.82
CA VAL A 55 -5.92 2.73 -1.83
C VAL A 55 -4.38 2.76 -1.84
N HIS A 56 -3.73 1.85 -1.12
CA HIS A 56 -2.27 1.71 -1.10
C HIS A 56 -1.71 1.35 -2.49
N ASP A 57 -2.32 0.39 -3.18
CA ASP A 57 -1.97 0.00 -4.55
C ASP A 57 -2.13 1.16 -5.52
N LYS A 58 -3.21 1.94 -5.39
CA LYS A 58 -3.40 3.16 -6.19
C LYS A 58 -2.27 4.16 -5.94
N CYS A 59 -1.88 4.36 -4.68
CA CYS A 59 -0.78 5.25 -4.28
C CYS A 59 0.56 4.81 -4.90
N TYR A 60 0.86 3.51 -4.88
CA TYR A 60 2.03 2.95 -5.56
C TYR A 60 1.95 3.14 -7.08
N GLY A 61 0.77 2.94 -7.66
CA GLY A 61 0.46 3.24 -9.06
C GLY A 61 0.77 4.68 -9.45
N ASP A 62 0.36 5.64 -8.63
CA ASP A 62 0.62 7.07 -8.86
C ASP A 62 2.11 7.40 -8.79
N ILE A 63 2.84 6.80 -7.84
CA ILE A 63 4.29 6.95 -7.75
C ILE A 63 4.96 6.41 -9.03
N MET A 64 4.58 5.19 -9.46
CA MET A 64 5.13 4.58 -10.67
C MET A 64 4.84 5.41 -11.93
N ARG A 65 3.60 5.93 -12.08
CA ARG A 65 3.21 6.79 -13.20
C ARG A 65 3.97 8.11 -13.23
N SER A 66 4.22 8.71 -12.07
CA SER A 66 4.95 9.97 -11.97
C SER A 66 6.44 9.87 -12.32
N LYS A 67 7.00 8.66 -12.46
CA LYS A 67 8.42 8.40 -12.75
C LYS A 67 9.40 9.05 -11.76
N VAL A 68 8.93 9.43 -10.56
CA VAL A 68 9.77 10.04 -9.51
C VAL A 68 10.82 9.06 -8.97
N CYS A 69 10.53 7.76 -9.08
CA CYS A 69 11.42 6.68 -8.69
C CYS A 69 12.35 6.26 -9.85
N PRO A 70 13.57 5.77 -9.55
CA PRO A 70 14.60 5.47 -10.55
C PRO A 70 14.21 4.35 -11.54
N PHE A 71 13.31 3.44 -11.14
CA PHE A 71 12.83 2.33 -11.97
C PHE A 71 11.45 1.89 -11.48
N LYS A 72 10.68 1.19 -12.34
CA LYS A 72 9.28 0.80 -12.06
C LYS A 72 9.10 0.07 -10.72
N LYS A 73 10.03 -0.84 -10.38
CA LYS A 73 10.00 -1.59 -9.11
C LYS A 73 10.60 -0.84 -7.91
N GLY A 74 10.95 0.45 -8.07
CA GLY A 74 11.56 1.27 -7.04
C GLY A 74 10.71 1.36 -5.76
N VAL A 75 9.38 1.37 -5.92
CA VAL A 75 8.40 1.37 -4.83
C VAL A 75 8.48 0.14 -3.91
N TYR A 76 9.00 -0.98 -4.39
CA TYR A 76 9.10 -2.21 -3.57
C TYR A 76 10.47 -2.35 -2.89
N VAL A 77 11.49 -1.64 -3.36
CA VAL A 77 12.88 -1.92 -2.99
C VAL A 77 13.59 -0.76 -2.31
N LEU A 78 13.15 0.47 -2.55
CA LEU A 78 13.79 1.65 -1.96
C LEU A 78 13.44 1.76 -0.47
N PRO A 79 14.46 1.80 0.42
CA PRO A 79 14.21 2.06 1.83
C PRO A 79 13.88 3.53 2.06
N TYR A 80 13.10 3.77 3.10
CA TYR A 80 12.84 5.10 3.65
C TYR A 80 12.95 5.07 5.18
N SER A 81 13.05 6.26 5.76
CA SER A 81 13.19 6.51 7.19
C SER A 81 11.96 7.25 7.72
N THR A 82 11.64 7.00 8.98
CA THR A 82 10.62 7.75 9.75
C THR A 82 11.30 8.43 10.92
N LYS A 83 10.72 9.53 11.41
CA LYS A 83 11.20 10.21 12.62
C LYS A 83 11.25 9.25 13.80
N ARG A 84 12.23 9.46 14.68
CA ARG A 84 12.44 8.63 15.88
C ARG A 84 11.17 8.57 16.73
N ASN A 85 10.72 7.37 17.11
CA ASN A 85 9.49 7.12 17.88
C ASN A 85 8.16 7.49 17.21
N HIS A 86 8.19 8.00 15.97
CA HIS A 86 7.00 8.37 15.21
C HIS A 86 6.94 7.52 13.93
N PRO A 87 6.50 6.24 14.01
CA PRO A 87 6.62 5.28 12.91
C PRO A 87 5.79 5.62 11.66
N THR A 88 5.00 6.70 11.68
CA THR A 88 4.21 7.16 10.53
C THR A 88 4.52 8.62 10.14
N GLU A 89 5.53 9.22 10.75
CA GLU A 89 6.06 10.52 10.36
C GLU A 89 7.30 10.29 9.51
N CYS A 90 7.17 10.54 8.21
CA CYS A 90 8.24 10.31 7.25
C CYS A 90 9.31 11.40 7.34
N GLU A 91 10.58 10.99 7.24
CA GLU A 91 11.67 11.94 7.03
C GLU A 91 11.49 12.64 5.66
N PRO A 92 11.72 13.96 5.56
CA PRO A 92 11.47 14.73 4.35
C PRO A 92 12.40 14.30 3.20
N ALA A 93 12.06 14.68 1.97
CA ALA A 93 12.87 14.35 0.80
C ALA A 93 14.34 14.77 0.94
N SER A 94 14.61 15.92 1.57
CA SER A 94 15.96 16.44 1.84
C SER A 94 16.80 15.58 2.79
N HIS A 95 16.19 14.67 3.56
CA HIS A 95 16.90 13.73 4.42
C HIS A 95 17.73 12.71 3.61
N TYR A 96 17.33 12.43 2.37
CA TYR A 96 17.94 11.38 1.57
C TYR A 96 18.88 11.96 0.51
N TRP A 97 20.11 11.46 0.48
CA TRP A 97 21.08 11.80 -0.57
C TRP A 97 20.69 11.28 -1.96
N PHE A 98 19.86 10.23 -2.05
CA PHE A 98 19.44 9.61 -3.31
C PHE A 98 17.93 9.37 -3.38
N LYS A 99 17.30 9.93 -4.44
CA LYS A 99 15.88 9.78 -4.77
C LYS A 99 14.94 10.10 -3.60
N GLY A 100 15.23 11.19 -2.90
CA GLY A 100 14.50 11.60 -1.71
C GLY A 100 13.00 11.79 -1.90
N GLU A 101 12.57 12.39 -3.02
CA GLU A 101 11.14 12.57 -3.29
C GLU A 101 10.41 11.22 -3.44
N CYS A 102 10.99 10.26 -4.16
CA CYS A 102 10.44 8.91 -4.27
C CYS A 102 10.32 8.23 -2.90
N ARG A 103 11.37 8.29 -2.07
CA ARG A 103 11.38 7.70 -0.72
C ARG A 103 10.37 8.35 0.21
N PHE A 104 10.25 9.67 0.15
CA PHE A 104 9.28 10.42 0.95
C PHE A 104 7.84 10.04 0.56
N ARG A 105 7.52 10.06 -0.75
CA ARG A 105 6.17 9.67 -1.23
C ARG A 105 5.84 8.21 -0.91
N LEU A 106 6.82 7.30 -1.05
CA LEU A 106 6.66 5.90 -0.68
C LEU A 106 6.31 5.75 0.81
N CYS A 107 7.09 6.38 1.69
CA CYS A 107 6.80 6.39 3.12
C CYS A 107 5.41 6.93 3.43
N LYS A 108 4.95 7.97 2.71
CA LYS A 108 3.62 8.56 2.91
C LYS A 108 2.49 7.60 2.51
N CYS A 109 2.64 6.85 1.42
CA CYS A 109 1.70 5.78 1.06
C CYS A 109 1.62 4.73 2.18
N ASP A 110 2.79 4.25 2.64
CA ASP A 110 2.89 3.20 3.66
C ASP A 110 2.35 3.66 5.02
N ALA A 111 2.63 4.91 5.40
CA ALA A 111 2.11 5.52 6.63
C ALA A 111 0.58 5.67 6.59
N ALA A 112 0.01 6.04 5.44
CA ALA A 112 -1.42 6.11 5.26
C ALA A 112 -2.07 4.72 5.36
N ALA A 113 -1.49 3.72 4.69
CA ALA A 113 -1.95 2.34 4.73
C ALA A 113 -1.89 1.77 6.15
N ALA A 114 -0.74 1.89 6.85
CA ALA A 114 -0.58 1.40 8.22
C ALA A 114 -1.58 2.04 9.20
N LYS A 115 -1.85 3.35 9.07
CA LYS A 115 -2.90 4.04 9.86
C LYS A 115 -4.30 3.50 9.54
N CYS A 116 -4.59 3.27 8.26
CA CYS A 116 -5.88 2.72 7.83
C CYS A 116 -6.07 1.28 8.37
N LEU A 117 -5.07 0.41 8.21
CA LEU A 117 -5.07 -0.95 8.75
C LEU A 117 -5.28 -0.99 10.28
N LYS A 118 -4.75 0.00 11.02
CA LYS A 118 -4.96 0.11 12.46
C LYS A 118 -6.39 0.49 12.84
N LYS A 119 -7.07 1.29 12.02
CA LYS A 119 -8.44 1.77 12.27
C LYS A 119 -9.49 0.70 11.99
N ASN A 120 -9.22 -0.23 11.08
CA ASN A 120 -10.17 -1.25 10.66
C ASN A 120 -9.93 -2.59 11.37
N PRO A 121 -11.01 -3.33 11.72
CA PRO A 121 -10.88 -4.62 12.37
C PRO A 121 -10.31 -5.66 11.40
N TYR A 122 -9.44 -6.53 11.93
CA TYR A 122 -8.91 -7.65 11.16
C TYR A 122 -9.85 -8.85 11.21
N ASN A 123 -10.30 -9.33 10.05
CA ASN A 123 -11.16 -10.50 9.96
C ASN A 123 -10.41 -11.74 9.46
N LYS A 124 -10.25 -12.74 10.33
CA LYS A 124 -9.53 -13.99 10.01
C LYS A 124 -10.10 -14.72 8.79
N LYS A 125 -11.38 -14.55 8.46
CA LYS A 125 -12.03 -15.22 7.31
C LYS A 125 -11.46 -14.77 5.95
N TYR A 126 -10.86 -13.58 5.90
CA TYR A 126 -10.27 -13.02 4.67
C TYR A 126 -8.75 -13.22 4.61
N ARG A 127 -8.15 -13.95 5.54
CA ARG A 127 -6.73 -14.31 5.48
C ARG A 127 -6.49 -15.33 4.38
N LYS A 128 -5.49 -15.13 3.52
CA LYS A 128 -5.20 -15.99 2.35
C LYS A 128 -6.45 -16.17 1.48
N TYR A 129 -7.14 -15.06 1.20
CA TYR A 129 -8.42 -15.09 0.51
C TYR A 129 -8.26 -15.58 -0.94
N PRO A 130 -9.14 -16.49 -1.42
CA PRO A 130 -9.08 -16.98 -2.79
C PRO A 130 -9.34 -15.86 -3.81
N GLN A 131 -8.37 -15.61 -4.70
CA GLN A 131 -8.42 -14.47 -5.63
C GLN A 131 -9.43 -14.67 -6.77
N ASP A 132 -9.84 -15.90 -7.06
CA ASP A 132 -10.93 -16.21 -7.99
C ASP A 132 -12.26 -15.59 -7.54
N LYS A 133 -12.47 -15.43 -6.22
CA LYS A 133 -13.67 -14.78 -5.67
C LYS A 133 -13.71 -13.27 -5.91
N CYS A 134 -12.56 -12.64 -6.16
CA CYS A 134 -12.46 -11.22 -6.40
C CYS A 134 -12.95 -10.82 -7.80
N LYS A 135 -12.84 -11.72 -8.78
CA LYS A 135 -13.22 -11.47 -10.19
C LYS A 135 -14.72 -11.51 -10.45
N ASN A 136 -15.48 -12.15 -9.57
CA ASN A 136 -16.89 -12.46 -9.80
C ASN A 136 -17.85 -11.34 -9.36
N ASP A 137 -17.36 -10.35 -8.61
CA ASP A 137 -18.11 -9.15 -8.27
C ASP A 137 -17.89 -8.06 -9.34
N LYS A 138 -18.52 -8.22 -10.52
CA LYS A 138 -18.73 -7.08 -11.41
C LYS A 138 -19.56 -6.03 -10.66
N PRO A 139 -19.25 -4.73 -10.79
CA PRO A 139 -20.13 -3.70 -10.25
C PRO A 139 -21.55 -3.98 -10.73
N SER A 140 -22.49 -4.02 -9.81
CA SER A 140 -23.89 -4.10 -10.20
C SER A 140 -24.21 -2.86 -11.03
N LYS A 141 -25.10 -2.95 -12.02
CA LYS A 141 -25.52 -1.81 -12.86
C LYS A 141 -25.98 -0.58 -12.05
N PHE A 142 -26.24 -0.76 -10.75
CA PHE A 142 -26.61 0.28 -9.80
C PHE A 142 -25.44 1.20 -9.38
N ASP A 143 -24.20 0.75 -9.50
CA ASP A 143 -23.00 1.52 -9.11
C ASP A 143 -22.53 2.49 -10.23
N GLU A 144 -23.09 2.39 -11.44
CA GLU A 144 -22.70 3.20 -12.61
C GLU A 144 -23.52 4.50 -12.73
N GLU A 145 -24.71 4.55 -12.13
CA GLU A 145 -25.66 5.66 -12.28
C GLU A 145 -25.40 6.85 -11.33
N THR A 146 -24.54 6.68 -10.31
CA THR A 146 -24.19 7.77 -9.36
C THR A 146 -23.03 8.65 -9.81
N THR A 147 -22.50 8.46 -11.03
CA THR A 147 -21.43 9.31 -11.60
C THR A 147 -21.94 10.31 -12.65
N GLN A 148 -23.24 10.57 -12.74
CA GLN A 148 -23.74 11.70 -13.54
C GLN A 148 -23.30 13.02 -12.89
N PRO A 149 -22.66 13.94 -13.65
CA PRO A 149 -22.28 15.24 -13.13
C PRO A 149 -23.56 16.03 -12.84
N LEU A 150 -23.80 16.27 -11.55
CA LEU A 150 -24.81 17.22 -11.11
C LEU A 150 -24.36 18.64 -11.49
N PHE A 151 -25.22 19.30 -12.27
CA PHE A 151 -25.33 20.74 -12.56
C PHE A 151 -24.64 21.30 -13.81
N PHE A 152 -25.37 21.21 -14.93
CA PHE A 152 -25.83 22.42 -15.62
C PHE A 152 -26.92 23.08 -14.78
N ILE A 153 -26.63 24.22 -14.13
CA ILE A 153 -27.48 25.44 -14.01
C ILE A 153 -26.52 26.61 -13.87
#